data_AF-A0A1C6F8A0-F1
#
_entry.id   AF-A0A1C6F8A0-F1
#
_cell.length_a   1.000
_cell.length_b   1.000
_cell.length_c   1.000
_cell.angle_alpha   90.00
_cell.angle_beta   90.00
_cell.angle_gamma   90.00
#
_symmetry.space_group_name_H-M   'P 1'
#
loop_
_entity.id
_entity.type
_entity.pdbx_description
1 polymer ?
#
loop_
_entity_poly.entity_id
_entity_poly.type
_entity_poly.pdbx_seq_one_letter_code
_entity_poly.pdbx_strand_id
1 'polypeptide(L)'
;MNPNGKALLKENKRYYLLDSLRGISTVSMVAFHLCYDIFMMYGLNTSWYFYPMTAVWERSICVMFILLSGMCLNFSGNGIKRGVLLNLAGFAVTCVTVIAEPNQAVWFGVLNLIGCSMMIVSVFSDNLKKISPLSGALISLLLYAVSYDLQKGCVGFFGLDIIKLPDFLYSCKYLAFLGFPSSDFVSADYFPIIPWIFLFTAGFYLWNFIAQKNLAKYFEFKIPLFDKIGKYSLWIYLAHQPVIMGVLMLIM
;
A
#
# COMPACT_ATOMS: atom_id res chain seq x y z
N MET A 1 -14.65 -10.96 -35.90
CA MET A 1 -14.96 -9.57 -35.51
C MET A 1 -16.44 -9.33 -35.82
N ASN A 2 -17.20 -8.72 -34.91
CA ASN A 2 -18.57 -8.24 -35.20
C ASN A 2 -18.45 -6.75 -35.60
N PRO A 3 -19.25 -6.27 -36.58
CA PRO A 3 -19.21 -4.89 -37.09
C PRO A 3 -19.41 -3.75 -36.07
N ASN A 4 -19.79 -4.03 -34.81
CA ASN A 4 -20.11 -2.99 -33.82
C ASN A 4 -19.02 -2.63 -32.80
N GLY A 5 -17.77 -3.06 -32.96
CA GLY A 5 -16.63 -2.51 -32.20
C GLY A 5 -16.69 -2.60 -30.66
N LYS A 6 -17.70 -3.26 -30.08
CA LYS A 6 -17.78 -3.55 -28.65
C LYS A 6 -17.03 -4.84 -28.38
N ALA A 7 -15.98 -4.75 -27.59
CA ALA A 7 -15.35 -5.91 -26.99
C ALA A 7 -16.47 -6.78 -26.36
N LEU A 8 -16.56 -8.04 -26.80
CA LEU A 8 -17.34 -9.06 -26.14
C LEU A 8 -17.09 -8.90 -24.63
N LEU A 9 -18.17 -8.75 -23.85
CA LEU A 9 -18.11 -8.81 -22.39
C LEU A 9 -17.52 -10.18 -22.05
N LYS A 10 -16.18 -10.21 -21.96
CA LYS A 10 -15.41 -11.38 -21.58
C LYS A 10 -15.96 -11.78 -20.22
N GLU A 11 -16.41 -13.02 -20.09
CA GLU A 11 -16.79 -13.64 -18.81
C GLU A 11 -15.88 -13.10 -17.70
N ASN A 12 -16.45 -12.79 -16.53
CA ASN A 12 -15.75 -12.26 -15.36
C ASN A 12 -14.60 -13.19 -14.94
N LYS A 13 -13.48 -13.14 -15.65
CA LYS A 13 -12.34 -14.02 -15.48
C LYS A 13 -11.61 -13.53 -14.24
N ARG A 14 -11.73 -14.31 -13.17
CA ARG A 14 -11.16 -13.97 -11.88
C ARG A 14 -9.71 -14.44 -11.78
N TYR A 15 -8.84 -13.55 -11.30
CA TYR A 15 -7.42 -13.82 -11.09
C TYR A 15 -7.15 -14.19 -9.62
N TYR A 16 -7.34 -15.47 -9.29
CA TYR A 16 -7.24 -16.01 -7.93
C TYR A 16 -5.87 -15.85 -7.27
N LEU A 17 -4.80 -15.75 -8.05
CA LEU A 17 -3.46 -15.57 -7.49
C LEU A 17 -3.30 -14.18 -6.86
N LEU A 18 -3.96 -13.15 -7.40
CA LEU A 18 -3.95 -11.81 -6.80
C LEU A 18 -4.62 -11.82 -5.42
N ASP A 19 -5.76 -12.51 -5.31
CA ASP A 19 -6.45 -12.73 -4.05
C ASP A 19 -5.56 -13.55 -3.09
N SER A 20 -4.92 -14.62 -3.58
CA SER A 20 -4.02 -15.47 -2.78
C SER A 20 -2.81 -14.71 -2.22
N LEU A 21 -2.11 -13.92 -3.06
CA LEU A 21 -0.97 -13.12 -2.65
C LEU A 21 -1.39 -12.04 -1.64
N ARG A 22 -2.56 -11.43 -1.84
CA ARG A 22 -3.12 -10.49 -0.86
C ARG A 22 -3.44 -11.17 0.46
N GLY A 23 -3.98 -12.40 0.43
CA GLY A 23 -4.24 -13.20 1.61
C GLY A 23 -2.97 -13.54 2.40
N ILE A 24 -1.90 -13.95 1.71
CA ILE A 24 -0.59 -14.20 2.34
C ILE A 24 -0.07 -12.93 3.03
N SER A 25 -0.08 -11.80 2.32
CA SER A 25 0.34 -10.51 2.87
C SER A 25 -0.53 -10.06 4.05
N THR A 26 -1.83 -10.34 4.01
CA THR A 26 -2.76 -10.06 5.12
C THR A 26 -2.45 -10.90 6.36
N VAL A 27 -2.19 -12.20 6.22
CA VAL A 27 -1.78 -13.04 7.36
C VAL A 27 -0.45 -12.56 7.94
N SER A 28 0.50 -12.22 7.08
CA SER A 28 1.80 -11.67 7.48
C SER A 28 1.66 -10.36 8.26
N MET A 29 0.77 -9.47 7.81
CA MET A 29 0.43 -8.22 8.48
C MET A 29 -0.16 -8.43 9.88
N VAL A 30 -1.11 -9.35 10.03
CA VAL A 30 -1.71 -9.67 11.34
C VAL A 30 -0.65 -10.23 12.29
N ALA A 31 0.21 -11.13 11.80
CA ALA A 31 1.30 -11.68 12.59
C ALA A 31 2.32 -10.62 13.01
N PHE A 32 2.65 -9.67 12.12
CA PHE A 32 3.55 -8.56 12.43
C PHE A 32 2.99 -7.67 13.55
N HIS A 33 1.72 -7.26 13.46
CA HIS A 33 1.09 -6.41 14.47
C HIS A 33 0.93 -7.12 15.82
N LEU A 34 0.62 -8.43 15.82
CA LEU A 34 0.62 -9.22 17.05
C LEU A 34 1.99 -9.19 17.74
N CYS A 35 3.07 -9.38 16.98
CA CYS A 35 4.43 -9.26 17.51
C CYS A 35 4.74 -7.82 17.96
N TYR A 36 4.34 -6.81 17.19
CA TYR A 36 4.52 -5.41 17.54
C TYR A 36 3.86 -5.10 18.89
N ASP A 37 2.61 -5.50 19.09
CA ASP A 37 1.90 -5.23 20.35
C ASP A 37 2.56 -5.96 21.53
N ILE A 38 2.91 -7.24 21.37
CA ILE A 38 3.58 -8.00 22.42
C ILE A 38 4.94 -7.40 22.80
N PHE A 39 5.79 -7.09 21.82
CA PHE A 39 7.17 -6.66 22.09
C PHE A 39 7.30 -5.16 22.37
N MET A 40 6.52 -4.33 21.68
CA MET A 40 6.58 -2.87 21.77
C MET A 40 5.54 -2.28 22.73
N MET A 41 4.28 -2.70 22.64
CA MET A 41 3.22 -2.11 23.47
C MET A 41 3.20 -2.68 24.89
N TYR A 42 3.33 -3.99 25.04
CA TYR A 42 3.46 -4.65 26.34
C TYR A 42 4.91 -4.70 26.87
N GLY A 43 5.87 -4.22 26.08
CA GLY A 43 7.23 -3.95 26.53
C GLY A 43 8.12 -5.17 26.80
N LEU A 44 7.79 -6.35 26.26
CA LEU A 44 8.60 -7.57 26.48
C LEU A 44 10.04 -7.43 25.96
N ASN A 45 10.23 -6.81 24.79
CA ASN A 45 11.55 -6.51 24.24
C ASN A 45 11.45 -5.45 23.13
N THR A 46 11.58 -4.18 23.51
CA THR A 46 11.43 -3.04 22.58
C THR A 46 12.57 -2.94 21.55
N SER A 47 13.69 -3.63 21.75
CA SER A 47 14.79 -3.66 20.76
C SER A 47 14.41 -4.44 19.50
N TRP A 48 13.41 -5.32 19.58
CA TRP A 48 12.95 -6.17 18.47
C TRP A 48 12.55 -5.37 17.22
N TYR A 49 11.93 -4.20 17.40
CA TYR A 49 11.47 -3.37 16.28
C TYR A 49 12.61 -2.77 15.45
N PHE A 50 13.75 -2.52 16.08
CA PHE A 50 14.91 -1.90 15.43
C PHE A 50 15.83 -2.89 14.71
N TYR A 51 15.53 -4.19 14.76
CA TYR A 51 16.31 -5.17 14.02
C TYR A 51 16.06 -5.05 12.50
N PRO A 52 17.11 -5.16 11.66
CA PRO A 52 16.97 -5.08 10.21
C PRO A 52 15.95 -6.07 9.63
N MET A 53 15.85 -7.27 10.23
CA MET A 53 14.89 -8.30 9.79
C MET A 53 13.43 -7.85 10.02
N THR A 54 13.15 -7.17 11.13
CA THR A 54 11.82 -6.62 11.44
C THR A 54 11.44 -5.55 10.44
N ALA A 55 12.37 -4.65 10.12
CA ALA A 55 12.16 -3.63 9.09
C ALA A 55 11.91 -4.25 7.70
N VAL A 56 12.66 -5.28 7.30
CA VAL A 56 12.43 -5.99 6.03
C VAL A 56 11.06 -6.68 6.02
N TRP A 57 10.67 -7.30 7.14
CA TRP A 57 9.37 -7.97 7.25
C TRP A 57 8.23 -6.96 7.09
N GLU A 58 8.23 -5.86 7.86
CA GLU A 58 7.23 -4.78 7.74
C GLU A 58 7.16 -4.26 6.31
N ARG A 59 8.31 -3.88 5.73
CA ARG A 59 8.36 -3.29 4.39
C ARG A 59 7.89 -4.25 3.31
N SER A 60 8.16 -5.56 3.45
CA SER A 60 7.68 -6.57 2.50
C SER A 60 6.15 -6.63 2.44
N ILE A 61 5.46 -6.49 3.59
CA ILE A 61 4.01 -6.48 3.68
C ILE A 61 3.45 -5.26 2.93
N CYS A 62 3.99 -4.07 3.22
CA CYS A 62 3.52 -2.81 2.63
C CYS A 62 3.76 -2.77 1.11
N VAL A 63 4.95 -3.17 0.66
CA VAL A 63 5.29 -3.26 -0.76
C VAL A 63 4.31 -4.17 -1.50
N MET A 64 3.98 -5.33 -0.93
CA MET A 64 3.02 -6.27 -1.52
C MET A 64 1.61 -5.68 -1.62
N PHE A 65 1.09 -5.05 -0.54
CA PHE A 65 -0.24 -4.42 -0.58
C PHE A 65 -0.35 -3.32 -1.64
N ILE A 66 0.67 -2.46 -1.71
CA ILE A 66 0.68 -1.32 -2.63
C ILE A 66 0.79 -1.78 -4.09
N LEU A 67 1.73 -2.70 -4.39
CA LEU A 67 1.89 -3.27 -5.74
C LEU A 67 0.63 -4.00 -6.20
N LEU A 68 0.08 -4.89 -5.37
CA LEU A 68 -1.13 -5.64 -5.72
C LEU A 68 -2.34 -4.73 -5.91
N SER A 69 -2.45 -3.66 -5.13
CA SER A 69 -3.52 -2.66 -5.29
C SER A 69 -3.40 -1.92 -6.63
N GLY A 70 -2.18 -1.57 -7.04
CA GLY A 70 -1.87 -1.02 -8.36
C GLY A 70 -2.25 -1.97 -9.49
N MET A 71 -1.88 -3.24 -9.39
CA MET A 71 -2.28 -4.27 -10.37
C MET A 71 -3.80 -4.37 -10.47
N CYS A 72 -4.49 -4.42 -9.33
CA CYS A 72 -5.94 -4.56 -9.26
C CYS A 72 -6.74 -3.35 -9.76
N LEU A 73 -6.11 -2.19 -9.90
CA LEU A 73 -6.77 -1.01 -10.49
C LEU A 73 -7.23 -1.28 -11.93
N ASN A 74 -6.52 -2.13 -12.67
CA ASN A 74 -6.88 -2.51 -14.05
C ASN A 74 -8.22 -3.26 -14.18
N PHE A 75 -8.76 -3.79 -13.07
CA PHE A 75 -10.08 -4.44 -13.02
C PHE A 75 -11.12 -3.60 -12.27
N SER A 76 -10.75 -2.38 -11.85
CA SER A 76 -11.69 -1.51 -11.18
C SER A 76 -12.61 -0.87 -12.20
N GLY A 77 -13.92 -1.13 -12.07
CA GLY A 77 -14.92 -0.42 -12.88
C GLY A 77 -14.92 1.10 -12.60
N ASN A 78 -14.63 1.51 -11.36
CA ASN A 78 -14.50 2.92 -10.98
C ASN A 78 -13.43 3.07 -9.88
N GLY A 79 -12.19 3.33 -10.29
CA GLY A 79 -11.05 3.49 -9.38
C GLY A 79 -11.17 4.71 -8.46
N ILE A 80 -11.80 5.80 -8.92
CA ILE A 80 -12.03 6.99 -8.08
C ILE A 80 -12.97 6.65 -6.92
N LYS A 81 -14.11 5.99 -7.18
CA LYS A 81 -15.06 5.59 -6.13
C LYS A 81 -14.42 4.67 -5.10
N ARG A 82 -13.61 3.69 -5.54
CA ARG A 82 -12.87 2.81 -4.63
C ARG A 82 -11.81 3.56 -3.85
N GLY A 83 -11.13 4.52 -4.47
CA GLY A 83 -10.15 5.36 -3.78
C GLY A 83 -10.77 6.25 -2.70
N VAL A 84 -11.97 6.80 -2.94
CA VAL A 84 -12.74 7.52 -1.92
C VAL A 84 -13.12 6.59 -0.76
N LEU A 85 -13.61 5.38 -1.05
CA LEU A 85 -13.94 4.40 -0.01
C LEU A 85 -12.74 4.06 0.88
N LEU A 86 -11.56 3.85 0.30
CA LEU A 86 -10.35 3.55 1.07
C LEU A 86 -9.87 4.74 1.89
N ASN A 87 -9.99 5.97 1.37
CA ASN A 87 -9.71 7.17 2.14
C ASN A 87 -10.66 7.36 3.32
N LEU A 88 -11.95 7.08 3.14
CA LEU A 88 -12.93 7.10 4.24
C LEU A 88 -12.63 6.02 5.29
N ALA A 89 -12.21 4.83 4.86
CA ALA A 89 -11.78 3.77 5.76
C ALA A 89 -10.51 4.15 6.53
N GLY A 90 -9.52 4.76 5.87
CA GLY A 90 -8.32 5.30 6.53
C GLY A 90 -8.65 6.41 7.53
N PHE A 91 -9.57 7.32 7.17
CA PHE A 91 -10.06 8.35 8.08
C PHE A 91 -10.74 7.76 9.32
N ALA A 92 -11.54 6.69 9.16
CA ALA A 92 -12.14 5.98 10.28
C ALA A 92 -11.06 5.37 11.20
N VAL A 93 -9.97 4.82 10.64
CA VAL A 93 -8.82 4.34 11.43
C VAL A 93 -8.17 5.49 12.21
N THR A 94 -7.97 6.66 11.59
CA THR A 94 -7.48 7.85 12.30
C THR A 94 -8.40 8.23 13.45
N CYS A 95 -9.72 8.31 13.24
CA CYS A 95 -10.66 8.62 14.32
C CYS A 95 -10.58 7.63 15.49
N VAL A 96 -10.55 6.33 15.20
CA VAL A 96 -10.48 5.29 16.24
C VAL A 96 -9.15 5.37 16.99
N THR A 97 -8.03 5.49 16.30
CA THR A 97 -6.70 5.52 16.93
C THR A 97 -6.47 6.79 17.75
N VAL A 98 -6.94 7.95 17.29
CA VAL A 98 -6.88 9.21 18.07
C VAL A 98 -7.66 9.10 19.39
N ILE A 99 -8.75 8.34 19.44
CA ILE A 99 -9.56 8.17 20.65
C ILE A 99 -8.99 7.07 21.55
N ALA A 100 -8.60 5.93 20.96
CA ALA A 100 -8.22 4.73 21.70
C ALA A 100 -6.75 4.72 22.15
N GLU A 101 -5.83 5.22 21.30
CA GLU A 101 -4.39 5.27 21.60
C GLU A 101 -3.77 6.53 20.97
N PRO A 102 -3.96 7.72 21.59
CA PRO A 102 -3.54 9.00 21.01
C PRO A 102 -2.04 9.08 20.71
N ASN A 103 -1.20 8.38 21.47
CA ASN A 103 0.25 8.36 21.28
C ASN A 103 0.68 7.57 20.03
N GLN A 104 -0.18 6.66 19.57
CA GLN A 104 0.02 5.84 18.36
C GLN A 104 -1.03 6.16 17.30
N ALA A 105 -1.57 7.39 17.32
CA ALA A 105 -2.54 7.84 16.34
C ALA A 105 -2.01 7.65 14.91
N VAL A 106 -2.85 7.05 14.05
CA VAL A 106 -2.50 6.82 12.65
C VAL A 106 -2.91 8.02 11.82
N TRP A 107 -1.90 8.78 11.37
CA TRP A 107 -2.04 9.89 10.45
C TRP A 107 -1.53 9.51 9.06
N PHE A 108 -2.44 9.45 8.10
CA PHE A 108 -2.14 9.16 6.69
C PHE A 108 -1.42 7.81 6.48
N GLY A 109 -2.07 6.74 6.95
CA GLY A 109 -1.59 5.37 6.80
C GLY A 109 -1.78 4.79 5.39
N VAL A 110 -1.51 3.49 5.24
CA VAL A 110 -1.47 2.83 3.93
C VAL A 110 -2.81 2.85 3.16
N LEU A 111 -3.96 2.89 3.86
CA LEU A 111 -5.27 3.01 3.21
C LEU A 111 -5.47 4.36 2.53
N ASN A 112 -5.05 5.46 3.17
CA ASN A 112 -5.12 6.80 2.59
C ASN A 112 -4.21 6.90 1.36
N LEU A 113 -2.98 6.40 1.46
CA LEU A 113 -2.08 6.29 0.32
C LEU A 113 -2.72 5.55 -0.85
N ILE A 114 -3.19 4.33 -0.62
CA ILE A 114 -3.75 3.49 -1.67
C ILE A 114 -4.98 4.18 -2.27
N GLY A 115 -5.83 4.78 -1.43
CA GLY A 115 -7.00 5.53 -1.88
C GLY A 115 -6.64 6.70 -2.80
N CYS A 116 -5.69 7.54 -2.39
CA CYS A 116 -5.18 8.67 -3.18
C CYS A 116 -4.52 8.19 -4.48
N SER A 117 -3.69 7.14 -4.41
CA SER A 117 -3.03 6.56 -5.58
C SER A 117 -4.04 6.00 -6.58
N MET A 118 -5.09 5.32 -6.11
CA MET A 118 -6.18 4.86 -6.98
C MET A 118 -6.86 6.02 -7.70
N MET A 119 -7.17 7.12 -6.99
CA MET A 119 -7.82 8.29 -7.59
C MET A 119 -6.91 8.96 -8.63
N ILE A 120 -5.67 9.25 -8.26
CA ILE A 120 -4.69 9.90 -9.13
C ILE A 120 -4.44 9.05 -10.38
N VAL A 121 -4.07 7.78 -10.21
CA VAL A 121 -3.76 6.89 -11.34
C VAL A 121 -5.00 6.63 -12.21
N SER A 122 -6.21 6.61 -11.65
CA SER A 122 -7.44 6.50 -12.45
C SER A 122 -7.62 7.70 -13.38
N VAL A 123 -7.44 8.92 -12.85
CA VAL A 123 -7.55 10.18 -13.62
C VAL A 123 -6.52 10.21 -14.75
N PHE A 124 -5.29 9.77 -14.49
CA PHE A 124 -4.21 9.76 -15.49
C PHE A 124 -4.14 8.48 -16.33
N SER A 125 -5.04 7.51 -16.13
CA SER A 125 -4.89 6.16 -16.70
C SER A 125 -4.82 6.14 -18.22
N ASP A 126 -5.56 7.01 -18.91
CA ASP A 126 -5.53 7.10 -20.38
C ASP A 126 -4.21 7.65 -20.91
N ASN A 127 -3.57 8.56 -20.18
CA ASN A 127 -2.23 9.04 -20.50
C ASN A 127 -1.17 7.98 -20.18
N LEU A 128 -1.27 7.31 -19.04
CA LEU A 128 -0.33 6.27 -18.60
C LEU A 128 -0.33 5.09 -19.58
N LYS A 129 -1.50 4.67 -20.09
CA LYS A 129 -1.61 3.59 -21.08
C LYS A 129 -0.92 3.88 -22.43
N LYS A 130 -0.53 5.13 -22.71
CA LYS A 130 0.26 5.47 -23.92
C LYS A 130 1.72 5.07 -23.79
N ILE A 131 2.23 4.89 -22.56
CA ILE A 131 3.59 4.46 -22.28
C ILE A 131 3.64 2.93 -22.36
N SER A 132 4.73 2.38 -22.93
CA SER A 132 4.91 0.93 -22.98
C SER A 132 4.88 0.34 -21.55
N PRO A 133 4.20 -0.79 -21.28
CA PRO A 133 4.07 -1.30 -19.92
C PRO A 133 5.39 -1.56 -19.20
N LEU A 134 6.39 -2.10 -19.91
CA LEU A 134 7.71 -2.36 -19.33
C LEU A 134 8.42 -1.06 -18.97
N SER A 135 8.44 -0.08 -19.88
CA SER A 135 9.05 1.23 -19.62
C SER A 135 8.36 1.94 -18.47
N GLY A 136 7.02 1.93 -18.44
CA GLY A 136 6.24 2.54 -17.36
C GLY A 136 6.54 1.91 -16.00
N ALA A 137 6.65 0.58 -15.92
CA ALA A 137 7.03 -0.11 -14.69
C ALA A 137 8.45 0.26 -14.23
N LEU A 138 9.43 0.24 -15.14
CA LEU A 138 10.82 0.57 -14.83
C LEU A 138 11.00 2.04 -14.40
N ILE A 139 10.35 2.98 -15.10
CA ILE A 139 10.35 4.40 -14.73
C ILE A 139 9.73 4.59 -13.35
N SER A 140 8.61 3.92 -13.07
CA SER A 140 7.94 4.01 -11.78
C SER A 140 8.82 3.45 -10.65
N LEU A 141 9.49 2.32 -10.86
CA LEU A 141 10.43 1.76 -9.89
C LEU A 141 11.66 2.66 -9.68
N LEU A 142 12.17 3.28 -10.75
CA LEU A 142 13.26 4.25 -10.65
C LEU A 142 12.84 5.49 -9.86
N LEU A 143 11.67 6.06 -10.13
CA LEU A 143 11.13 7.19 -9.38
C LEU A 143 10.91 6.84 -7.91
N TYR A 144 10.40 5.64 -7.63
CA TYR A 144 10.28 5.13 -6.26
C TYR A 144 11.64 5.06 -5.57
N ALA A 145 12.65 4.49 -6.21
CA ALA A 145 14.00 4.36 -5.67
C ALA A 145 14.66 5.72 -5.40
N VAL A 146 14.54 6.65 -6.35
CA VAL A 146 15.18 7.98 -6.28
C VAL A 146 14.51 8.90 -5.25
N SER A 147 13.21 8.71 -5.00
CA SER A 147 12.45 9.49 -4.03
C SER A 147 12.25 8.78 -2.68
N TYR A 148 12.89 7.63 -2.46
CA TYR A 148 12.66 6.82 -1.26
C TYR A 148 13.01 7.58 0.02
N ASP A 149 14.15 8.27 0.02
CA ASP A 149 14.65 9.04 1.16
C ASP A 149 14.09 10.46 1.25
N LEU A 150 13.06 10.79 0.45
CA LEU A 150 12.45 12.12 0.46
C LEU A 150 11.91 12.48 1.85
N GLN A 151 11.41 11.51 2.62
CA GLN A 151 10.97 11.76 4.00
C GLN A 151 12.11 12.20 4.95
N LYS A 152 13.38 11.95 4.59
CA LYS A 152 14.57 12.33 5.37
C LYS A 152 15.15 13.69 4.96
N GLY A 153 14.56 14.39 3.99
CA GLY A 153 15.11 15.66 3.50
C GLY A 153 15.95 15.55 2.23
N CYS A 154 16.08 14.37 1.62
CA CYS A 154 17.01 14.15 0.50
C CYS A 154 16.36 13.40 -0.67
N VAL A 155 16.78 13.73 -1.89
CA VAL A 155 16.57 12.89 -3.07
C VAL A 155 17.86 12.13 -3.32
N GLY A 156 17.74 10.81 -3.48
CA GLY A 156 18.89 9.91 -3.39
C GLY A 156 18.54 8.50 -3.82
N PHE A 157 19.51 7.58 -3.83
CA PHE A 157 19.28 6.19 -4.21
C PHE A 157 19.47 5.27 -3.01
N PHE A 158 18.37 4.92 -2.33
CA PHE A 158 18.35 3.99 -1.18
C PHE A 158 19.47 4.22 -0.15
N GLY A 159 19.49 5.40 0.46
CA GLY A 159 20.47 5.81 1.47
C GLY A 159 21.69 6.55 0.91
N LEU A 160 21.80 6.67 -0.41
CA LEU A 160 22.79 7.54 -1.05
C LEU A 160 22.18 8.93 -1.28
N ASP A 161 22.44 9.87 -0.38
CA ASP A 161 21.96 11.25 -0.49
C ASP A 161 22.68 11.99 -1.63
N ILE A 162 21.93 12.38 -2.65
CA ILE A 162 22.46 13.10 -3.83
C ILE A 162 22.13 14.58 -3.74
N ILE A 163 20.87 14.92 -3.44
CA ILE A 163 20.37 16.29 -3.41
C ILE A 163 19.62 16.52 -2.10
N LYS A 164 20.07 17.47 -1.29
CA LYS A 164 19.31 17.95 -0.13
C LYS A 164 18.15 18.83 -0.59
N LEU A 165 16.96 18.57 -0.06
CA LEU A 165 15.75 19.35 -0.34
C LEU A 165 15.67 20.58 0.57
N PRO A 166 14.98 21.66 0.13
CA PRO A 166 14.82 22.86 0.94
C PRO A 166 14.08 22.60 2.26
N ASP A 167 14.62 23.13 3.37
CA ASP A 167 14.09 22.89 4.72
C ASP A 167 12.64 23.39 4.89
N PHE A 168 12.20 24.40 4.12
CA PHE A 168 10.83 24.92 4.18
C PHE A 168 9.77 23.87 3.84
N LEU A 169 10.11 22.84 3.04
CA LEU A 169 9.18 21.74 2.72
C LEU A 169 8.82 20.92 3.96
N TYR A 170 9.69 20.87 4.97
CA TYR A 170 9.51 20.14 6.22
C TYR A 170 9.10 21.05 7.39
N SER A 171 8.75 22.31 7.10
CA SER A 171 8.33 23.27 8.14
C SER A 171 6.85 23.13 8.52
N CYS A 172 6.05 22.42 7.72
CA CYS A 172 4.61 22.38 7.84
C CYS A 172 4.11 20.95 7.89
N LYS A 173 3.48 20.55 9.01
CA LYS A 173 2.90 19.21 9.19
C LYS A 173 1.90 18.81 8.11
N TYR A 174 1.22 19.79 7.48
CA TYR A 174 0.26 19.53 6.41
C TYR A 174 0.91 19.07 5.10
N LEU A 175 2.25 19.11 4.98
CA LEU A 175 2.96 18.54 3.83
C LEU A 175 3.38 17.07 4.04
N ALA A 176 3.13 16.51 5.24
CA ALA A 176 3.37 15.11 5.54
C ALA A 176 2.66 14.20 4.53
N PHE A 177 1.39 14.46 4.19
CA PHE A 177 0.67 13.58 3.26
C PHE A 177 1.34 13.50 1.86
N LEU A 178 2.09 14.52 1.43
CA LEU A 178 2.82 14.49 0.17
C LEU A 178 4.14 13.72 0.27
N GLY A 179 4.77 13.69 1.45
CA GLY A 179 6.10 13.11 1.65
C GLY A 179 7.05 13.97 2.48
N PHE A 180 6.62 15.17 2.90
CA PHE A 180 7.47 16.12 3.62
C PHE A 180 6.98 16.30 5.07
N PRO A 181 7.18 15.30 5.96
CA PRO A 181 6.75 15.40 7.35
C PRO A 181 7.60 16.43 8.09
N SER A 182 6.97 17.25 8.94
CA SER A 182 7.70 18.12 9.86
C SER A 182 8.32 17.32 11.01
N SER A 183 9.27 17.91 11.73
CA SER A 183 9.99 17.22 12.82
C SER A 183 9.09 16.82 14.00
N ASP A 184 7.93 17.48 14.15
CA ASP A 184 6.91 17.20 15.15
C ASP A 184 5.82 16.22 14.65
N PHE A 185 5.87 15.79 13.38
CA PHE A 185 4.92 14.84 12.83
C PHE A 185 5.25 13.42 13.29
N VAL A 186 4.31 12.78 13.98
CA VAL A 186 4.43 11.40 14.46
C VAL A 186 3.17 10.64 14.05
N SER A 187 3.36 9.42 13.55
CA SER A 187 2.27 8.49 13.21
C SER A 187 2.78 7.06 13.31
N ALA A 188 1.96 6.18 13.89
CA ALA A 188 2.30 4.75 14.02
C ALA A 188 2.30 4.03 12.66
N ASP A 189 1.46 4.48 11.72
CA ASP A 189 1.44 4.02 10.34
C ASP A 189 1.49 5.24 9.41
N TYR A 190 2.56 5.39 8.64
CA TYR A 190 2.80 6.56 7.79
C TYR A 190 3.27 6.19 6.39
N PHE A 191 2.41 6.49 5.42
CA PHE A 191 2.64 6.19 4.01
C PHE A 191 2.28 7.42 3.16
N PRO A 192 3.20 8.37 2.95
CA PRO A 192 2.94 9.54 2.14
C PRO A 192 2.75 9.21 0.65
N ILE A 193 2.19 10.14 -0.12
CA ILE A 193 2.03 9.96 -1.57
C ILE A 193 3.38 9.68 -2.24
N ILE A 194 4.41 10.48 -1.98
CA ILE A 194 5.76 10.26 -2.50
C ILE A 194 6.61 9.58 -1.41
N PRO A 195 7.28 8.46 -1.69
CA PRO A 195 7.52 7.82 -3.00
C PRO A 195 6.46 6.81 -3.43
N TRP A 196 5.54 6.44 -2.53
CA TRP A 196 4.80 5.18 -2.63
C TRP A 196 3.80 5.10 -3.78
N ILE A 197 3.31 6.23 -4.30
CA ILE A 197 2.49 6.29 -5.52
C ILE A 197 3.22 5.70 -6.73
N PHE A 198 4.55 5.83 -6.78
CA PHE A 198 5.35 5.26 -7.85
C PHE A 198 5.38 3.73 -7.76
N LEU A 199 5.43 3.17 -6.56
CA LEU A 199 5.30 1.73 -6.36
C LEU A 199 3.90 1.23 -6.77
N PHE A 200 2.85 1.96 -6.39
CA PHE A 200 1.48 1.66 -6.84
C PHE A 200 1.38 1.69 -8.39
N THR A 201 1.95 2.71 -9.02
CA THR A 201 1.96 2.88 -10.48
C THR A 201 2.77 1.78 -11.18
N ALA A 202 3.88 1.33 -10.57
CA ALA A 202 4.61 0.17 -11.04
C ALA A 202 3.73 -1.09 -11.05
N GLY A 203 2.91 -1.29 -10.02
CA GLY A 203 1.90 -2.35 -9.97
C GLY A 203 0.87 -2.23 -11.11
N PHE A 204 0.38 -1.02 -11.38
CA PHE A 204 -0.53 -0.77 -12.50
C PHE A 204 0.08 -1.20 -13.84
N TYR A 205 1.32 -0.80 -14.12
CA TYR A 205 2.03 -1.20 -15.35
C TYR A 205 2.41 -2.68 -15.40
N LEU A 206 2.77 -3.27 -14.26
CA LEU A 206 3.12 -4.69 -14.17
C LEU A 206 1.97 -5.58 -14.64
N TRP A 207 0.73 -5.26 -14.26
CA TRP A 207 -0.43 -5.98 -14.78
C TRP A 207 -0.58 -5.82 -16.30
N ASN A 208 -0.45 -4.60 -16.81
CA ASN A 208 -0.52 -4.33 -18.25
C ASN A 208 0.55 -5.13 -19.03
N PHE A 209 1.75 -5.25 -18.48
CA PHE A 209 2.83 -6.07 -19.04
C PHE A 209 2.47 -7.57 -19.03
N ILE A 210 1.97 -8.09 -17.91
CA ILE A 210 1.52 -9.48 -17.77
C ILE A 210 0.42 -9.81 -18.80
N ALA A 211 -0.55 -8.91 -18.95
CA ALA A 211 -1.64 -9.06 -19.91
C ALA A 211 -1.10 -9.03 -21.36
N GLN A 212 -0.22 -8.08 -21.68
CA GLN A 212 0.40 -7.96 -23.00
C GLN A 212 1.23 -9.20 -23.39
N LYS A 213 1.90 -9.84 -22.42
CA LYS A 213 2.71 -11.05 -22.63
C LYS A 213 1.91 -12.34 -22.55
N ASN A 214 0.58 -12.29 -22.47
CA ASN A 214 -0.30 -13.46 -22.29
C ASN A 214 0.07 -14.33 -21.06
N LEU A 215 0.63 -13.71 -20.02
CA LEU A 215 1.02 -14.36 -18.76
C LEU A 215 -0.12 -14.39 -17.73
N ALA A 216 -1.26 -13.77 -18.04
CA ALA A 216 -2.43 -13.72 -17.15
C ALA A 216 -2.96 -15.11 -16.76
N LYS A 217 -2.69 -16.16 -17.57
CA LYS A 217 -3.03 -17.56 -17.27
C LYS A 217 -2.44 -18.08 -15.96
N TYR A 218 -1.25 -17.60 -15.57
CA TYR A 218 -0.62 -18.01 -14.31
C TYR A 218 -1.32 -17.41 -13.08
N PHE A 219 -2.10 -16.34 -13.27
CA PHE A 219 -2.88 -15.71 -12.21
C PHE A 219 -4.24 -16.38 -11.97
N GLU A 220 -4.58 -17.39 -12.76
CA GLU A 220 -5.76 -18.24 -12.57
C GLU A 220 -5.52 -19.32 -11.50
N PHE A 221 -4.25 -19.54 -11.11
CA PHE A 221 -3.89 -20.44 -10.02
C PHE A 221 -4.44 -19.92 -8.69
N LYS A 222 -4.95 -20.84 -7.87
CA LYS A 222 -5.60 -20.54 -6.60
C LYS A 222 -4.91 -21.26 -5.45
N ILE A 223 -4.61 -20.53 -4.37
CA ILE A 223 -4.19 -21.13 -3.09
C ILE A 223 -5.41 -21.08 -2.14
N PRO A 224 -6.12 -22.20 -1.89
CA PRO A 224 -7.49 -22.17 -1.38
C PRO A 224 -7.73 -21.40 -0.08
N LEU A 225 -6.81 -21.47 0.89
CA LEU A 225 -6.92 -20.77 2.15
C LEU A 225 -6.71 -19.26 1.97
N PHE A 226 -5.60 -18.88 1.33
CA PHE A 226 -5.22 -17.48 1.17
C PHE A 226 -6.13 -16.73 0.18
N ASP A 227 -6.68 -17.40 -0.84
CA ASP A 227 -7.68 -16.79 -1.73
C ASP A 227 -8.93 -16.33 -0.95
N LYS A 228 -9.40 -17.12 0.03
CA LYS A 228 -10.52 -16.71 0.87
C LYS A 228 -10.16 -15.51 1.74
N ILE A 229 -8.99 -15.54 2.38
CA ILE A 229 -8.51 -14.43 3.23
C ILE A 229 -8.37 -13.15 2.40
N GLY A 230 -7.73 -13.23 1.23
CA GLY A 230 -7.49 -12.07 0.38
C GLY A 230 -8.75 -11.38 -0.14
N LYS A 231 -9.86 -12.11 -0.28
CA LYS A 231 -11.17 -11.53 -0.63
C LYS A 231 -11.74 -10.62 0.45
N TYR A 232 -11.43 -10.91 1.70
CA TYR A 232 -11.87 -10.15 2.87
C TYR A 232 -10.75 -9.29 3.45
N SER A 233 -9.64 -9.10 2.71
CA SER A 233 -8.44 -8.43 3.23
C SER A 233 -8.70 -7.05 3.81
N LEU A 234 -9.62 -6.26 3.21
CA LEU A 234 -9.96 -4.93 3.73
C LEU A 234 -10.66 -5.02 5.09
N TRP A 235 -11.60 -5.95 5.25
CA TRP A 235 -12.28 -6.17 6.53
C TRP A 235 -11.32 -6.69 7.59
N ILE A 236 -10.45 -7.63 7.22
CA ILE A 236 -9.41 -8.14 8.12
C ILE A 236 -8.44 -7.01 8.51
N TYR A 237 -8.03 -6.17 7.55
CA TYR A 237 -7.21 -5.00 7.81
C TYR A 237 -7.91 -4.01 8.76
N LEU A 238 -9.21 -3.79 8.67
CA LEU A 238 -9.89 -2.88 9.62
C LEU A 238 -10.07 -3.51 11.00
N ALA A 239 -10.23 -4.84 11.08
CA ALA A 239 -10.51 -5.53 12.32
C ALA A 239 -9.26 -5.99 13.09
N HIS A 240 -8.12 -6.19 12.43
CA HIS A 240 -6.97 -6.85 13.06
C HIS A 240 -6.50 -6.13 14.33
N GLN A 241 -6.25 -4.82 14.30
CA GLN A 241 -5.67 -4.13 15.44
C GLN A 241 -6.64 -4.08 16.65
N PRO A 242 -7.94 -3.73 16.49
CA PRO A 242 -8.89 -3.81 17.60
C PRO A 242 -9.02 -5.23 18.17
N VAL A 243 -9.01 -6.26 17.32
CA VAL A 243 -9.12 -7.66 17.75
C VAL A 243 -7.86 -8.13 18.47
N ILE A 244 -6.67 -7.84 17.92
CA ILE A 244 -5.39 -8.17 18.57
C ILE A 244 -5.33 -7.51 19.93
N MET A 245 -5.58 -6.20 20.02
CA MET A 245 -5.55 -5.46 21.27
C MET A 245 -6.57 -6.01 22.28
N GLY A 246 -7.80 -6.29 21.85
CA GLY A 246 -8.84 -6.86 22.71
C GLY A 246 -8.49 -8.26 23.22
N VAL A 247 -7.85 -9.10 22.40
CA VAL A 247 -7.37 -10.42 22.84
C VAL A 247 -6.22 -10.28 23.83
N LEU A 248 -5.22 -9.46 23.52
CA LEU A 248 -4.05 -9.26 24.39
C LEU A 248 -4.47 -8.69 25.76
N MET A 249 -5.41 -7.75 25.80
CA MET A 249 -5.95 -7.18 27.05
C MET A 249 -6.60 -8.24 27.97
N LEU A 250 -7.09 -9.36 27.42
CA LEU A 250 -7.69 -10.43 28.20
C LEU A 250 -6.67 -11.45 28.74
N ILE A 251 -5.49 -11.56 28.12
CA ILE A 251 -4.52 -12.64 28.40
C ILE A 251 -3.19 -12.16 28.96
N MET A 252 -2.88 -10.86 28.89
CA MET A 252 -1.66 -10.22 29.41
C MET A 252 -2.01 -9.19 30.46
#